data_AF-A0A345Y1Y6-F1
#
_entry.id   AF-A0A345Y1Y6-F1
#
_cell.length_a   1.000
_cell.length_b   1.000
_cell.length_c   1.000
_cell.angle_alpha   90.00
_cell.angle_beta   90.00
_cell.angle_gamma   90.00
#
_symmetry.space_group_name_H-M   'P 1'
#
loop_
_entity.id
_entity.type
_entity.pdbx_description
1 polymer ?
#
loop_
_entity_poly.entity_id
_entity_poly.type
_entity_poly.pdbx_seq_one_letter_code
_entity_poly.pdbx_strand_id
1 'polypeptide(L)'
;MVLGEDGHGFAHRTDINSVTDAPEVLLLPCLNEPDDAPHEAAHAVTEHVLRTVQDYLTAEQLADTRLVILTQGAVATRPEEDVRDLAAAAVWGLIRTAQNENPDRLLLIDTDGTDASWHALRSAVGTGENQLALRDGAAHTPRLVRPAHESGETPALNPDGTVGETPALDPDGTVLVTGATGTLGTHLTRHLVRVHGARHLLLASRSGPNAPGATELHAELEALGAHVTITACDTADRDALAQVLDAIPDEHPLTAVFHTAGVLDDTTLTSLTPERLHPVLRPKVDAAWHLHTLTQDKNLTAFVLYSSIAGTLGNPGQANYAAANTLARRVRGPGAYAGLARTGAGGVRVRECVRLRRRGRPFPPGTPAR
;
A
#
# COMPACT_ATOMS: atom_id res chain seq x y z
N MET A 1 -9.20 22.21 16.60
CA MET A 1 -9.81 21.27 17.57
C MET A 1 -9.35 19.87 17.20
N VAL A 2 -9.30 18.93 18.15
CA VAL A 2 -8.88 17.54 17.90
C VAL A 2 -9.99 16.58 18.37
N LEU A 3 -10.24 15.54 17.58
CA LEU A 3 -11.01 14.36 17.98
C LEU A 3 -10.06 13.38 18.66
N GLY A 4 -10.23 13.09 19.94
CA GLY A 4 -9.29 12.23 20.71
C GLY A 4 -8.13 13.01 21.37
N GLU A 5 -7.45 12.36 22.33
CA GLU A 5 -6.39 12.99 23.15
C GLU A 5 -5.15 13.28 22.31
N ASP A 6 -4.52 14.44 22.52
CA ASP A 6 -3.35 14.86 21.74
C ASP A 6 -2.12 15.24 22.56
N GLY A 7 -2.21 15.44 23.88
CA GLY A 7 -1.07 15.90 24.71
C GLY A 7 -0.42 17.22 24.27
N HIS A 8 -0.99 17.91 23.27
CA HIS A 8 -0.41 19.05 22.56
C HIS A 8 -1.29 20.31 22.68
N GLY A 9 -2.31 20.27 23.54
CA GLY A 9 -3.05 21.44 24.00
C GLY A 9 -4.12 21.92 23.02
N PHE A 10 -4.63 21.07 22.12
CA PHE A 10 -5.82 21.42 21.36
C PHE A 10 -7.09 21.13 22.17
N ALA A 11 -8.15 21.85 21.86
CA ALA A 11 -9.47 21.55 22.41
C ALA A 11 -9.91 20.15 21.94
N HIS A 12 -10.27 19.29 22.89
CA HIS A 12 -10.62 17.90 22.69
C HIS A 12 -12.14 17.71 22.46
N ARG A 13 -12.48 16.72 21.63
CA ARG A 13 -13.83 16.18 21.46
C ARG A 13 -13.78 14.66 21.34
N THR A 14 -14.82 13.99 21.83
CA THR A 14 -14.88 12.52 21.87
C THR A 14 -15.18 11.94 20.48
N ASP A 15 -16.06 12.60 19.73
CA ASP A 15 -16.45 12.22 18.38
C ASP A 15 -16.94 13.44 17.58
N ILE A 16 -17.19 13.22 16.30
CA ILE A 16 -17.63 14.25 15.35
C ILE A 16 -19.00 14.86 15.69
N ASN A 17 -19.90 14.10 16.33
CA ASN A 17 -21.23 14.54 16.69
C ASN A 17 -21.21 15.46 17.93
N SER A 18 -20.18 15.36 18.76
CA SER A 18 -19.95 16.26 19.89
C SER A 18 -19.42 17.64 19.49
N VAL A 19 -19.12 17.87 18.21
CA VAL A 19 -18.65 19.16 17.69
C VAL A 19 -19.83 20.09 17.42
N THR A 20 -19.98 21.14 18.21
CA THR A 20 -21.08 22.12 18.09
C THR A 20 -20.63 23.52 17.65
N ASP A 21 -19.34 23.80 17.71
CA ASP A 21 -18.73 25.12 17.55
C ASP A 21 -18.09 25.37 16.15
N ALA A 22 -18.35 24.49 15.18
CA ALA A 22 -17.95 24.61 13.76
C ALA A 22 -16.54 25.22 13.55
N PRO A 23 -15.47 24.57 14.07
CA PRO A 23 -14.13 25.14 14.00
C PRO A 23 -13.64 25.21 12.55
N GLU A 24 -12.71 26.12 12.26
CA GLU A 24 -12.08 26.18 10.93
C GLU A 24 -11.34 24.88 10.57
N VAL A 25 -10.70 24.27 11.58
CA VAL A 25 -9.89 23.06 11.41
C VAL A 25 -10.19 22.05 12.53
N LEU A 26 -10.49 20.84 12.11
CA LEU A 26 -10.63 19.66 12.95
C LEU A 26 -9.52 18.65 12.63
N LEU A 27 -8.89 18.11 13.65
CA LEU A 27 -7.84 17.11 13.54
C LEU A 27 -8.40 15.75 13.95
N LEU A 28 -8.16 14.73 13.13
CA LEU A 28 -8.40 13.31 13.42
C LEU A 28 -7.03 12.61 13.48
N PRO A 29 -6.49 12.37 14.69
CA PRO A 29 -5.28 11.60 14.88
C PRO A 29 -5.49 10.13 14.51
N CYS A 30 -4.60 9.61 13.69
CA CYS A 30 -4.46 8.19 13.35
C CYS A 30 -3.03 7.79 13.69
N LEU A 31 -2.72 7.88 14.99
CA LEU A 31 -1.39 7.65 15.56
C LEU A 31 -1.38 6.26 16.19
N ASN A 32 -1.06 5.24 15.39
CA ASN A 32 -0.99 3.88 15.90
C ASN A 32 0.41 3.63 16.47
N GLU A 33 0.48 2.83 17.53
CA GLU A 33 1.75 2.25 17.93
C GLU A 33 2.16 1.17 16.90
N PRO A 34 3.47 0.94 16.71
CA PRO A 34 3.93 -0.19 15.93
C PRO A 34 3.31 -1.49 16.45
N ASP A 35 2.70 -2.25 15.55
CA ASP A 35 1.98 -3.50 15.85
C ASP A 35 2.70 -4.68 15.18
N ASP A 36 2.69 -5.85 15.84
CA ASP A 36 3.16 -7.11 15.28
C ASP A 36 2.20 -7.67 14.21
N ALA A 37 0.95 -7.19 14.19
CA ALA A 37 -0.10 -7.54 13.23
C ALA A 37 -0.66 -6.31 12.47
N PRO A 38 0.18 -5.56 11.72
CA PRO A 38 -0.24 -4.31 11.06
C PRO A 38 -1.35 -4.50 10.01
N HIS A 39 -1.52 -5.72 9.48
CA HIS A 39 -2.60 -6.08 8.57
C HIS A 39 -3.97 -6.09 9.27
N GLU A 40 -4.06 -6.61 10.49
CA GLU A 40 -5.28 -6.58 11.31
C GLU A 40 -5.61 -5.13 11.73
N ALA A 41 -4.60 -4.40 12.20
CA ALA A 41 -4.75 -2.98 12.55
C ALA A 41 -5.23 -2.15 11.34
N ALA A 42 -4.76 -2.45 10.13
CA ALA A 42 -5.21 -1.76 8.92
C ALA A 42 -6.72 -1.89 8.67
N HIS A 43 -7.32 -3.05 8.99
CA HIS A 43 -8.76 -3.24 8.89
C HIS A 43 -9.50 -2.31 9.87
N ALA A 44 -9.13 -2.35 11.15
CA ALA A 44 -9.79 -1.58 12.20
C ALA A 44 -9.64 -0.06 11.99
N VAL A 45 -8.42 0.40 11.71
CA VAL A 45 -8.11 1.83 11.54
C VAL A 45 -8.79 2.38 10.28
N THR A 46 -8.76 1.64 9.16
CA THR A 46 -9.41 2.09 7.92
C THR A 46 -10.93 2.17 8.08
N GLU A 47 -11.56 1.21 8.77
CA GLU A 47 -12.99 1.25 9.07
C GLU A 47 -13.35 2.43 9.99
N HIS A 48 -12.57 2.64 11.05
CA HIS A 48 -12.77 3.77 11.96
C HIS A 48 -12.73 5.10 11.21
N VAL A 49 -11.67 5.33 10.42
CA VAL A 49 -11.52 6.56 9.64
C VAL A 49 -12.62 6.71 8.60
N LEU A 50 -13.02 5.61 7.93
CA LEU A 50 -14.14 5.63 6.98
C LEU A 50 -15.41 6.15 7.66
N ARG A 51 -15.79 5.59 8.81
CA ARG A 51 -16.97 6.00 9.55
C ARG A 51 -16.88 7.46 10.00
N THR A 52 -15.75 7.87 10.59
CA THR A 52 -15.57 9.26 11.02
C THR A 52 -15.66 10.25 9.86
N VAL A 53 -15.10 9.92 8.69
CA VAL A 53 -15.18 10.77 7.50
C VAL A 53 -16.60 10.81 6.94
N GLN A 54 -17.32 9.69 6.92
CA GLN A 54 -18.74 9.65 6.51
C GLN A 54 -19.60 10.54 7.42
N ASP A 55 -19.45 10.42 8.73
CA ASP A 55 -20.16 11.25 9.70
C ASP A 55 -19.81 12.74 9.52
N TYR A 56 -18.52 13.06 9.35
CA TYR A 56 -18.06 14.43 9.07
C TYR A 56 -18.66 15.02 7.79
N LEU A 57 -18.75 14.23 6.71
CA LEU A 57 -19.29 14.69 5.43
C LEU A 57 -20.81 14.91 5.46
N THR A 58 -21.51 14.24 6.38
CA THR A 58 -22.97 14.40 6.58
C THR A 58 -23.34 15.46 7.61
N ALA A 59 -22.39 15.90 8.44
CA ALA A 59 -22.59 16.97 9.42
C ALA A 59 -22.65 18.36 8.76
N GLU A 60 -23.87 18.87 8.52
CA GLU A 60 -24.10 20.19 7.90
C GLU A 60 -23.42 21.34 8.66
N GLN A 61 -23.35 21.26 9.99
CA GLN A 61 -22.68 22.26 10.82
C GLN A 61 -21.16 22.33 10.61
N LEU A 62 -20.56 21.32 9.95
CA LEU A 62 -19.14 21.25 9.64
C LEU A 62 -18.85 21.50 8.16
N ALA A 63 -19.81 22.05 7.41
CA ALA A 63 -19.67 22.29 5.97
C ALA A 63 -18.43 23.14 5.61
N ASP A 64 -18.11 24.13 6.45
CA ASP A 64 -16.95 25.02 6.29
C ASP A 64 -15.71 24.59 7.10
N THR A 65 -15.81 23.51 7.88
CA THR A 65 -14.69 22.96 8.66
C THR A 65 -13.82 22.09 7.77
N ARG A 66 -12.50 22.26 7.81
CA ARG A 66 -11.55 21.34 7.16
C ARG A 66 -11.15 20.22 8.12
N LEU A 67 -11.23 18.96 7.67
CA LEU A 67 -10.80 17.80 8.45
C LEU A 67 -9.38 17.38 8.05
N VAL A 68 -8.46 17.37 9.01
CA VAL A 68 -7.07 16.96 8.87
C VAL A 68 -6.91 15.57 9.47
N ILE A 69 -6.61 14.58 8.64
CA ILE A 69 -6.23 13.24 9.06
C ILE A 69 -4.73 13.26 9.32
N LEU A 70 -4.34 13.11 10.58
CA LEU A 70 -2.97 13.22 11.05
C LEU A 70 -2.38 11.83 11.32
N THR A 71 -1.37 11.42 10.57
CA THR A 71 -0.67 10.14 10.76
C THR A 71 0.76 10.35 11.25
N GLN A 72 1.42 9.30 11.73
CA GLN A 72 2.84 9.35 12.07
C GLN A 72 3.60 8.17 11.44
N GLY A 73 4.52 8.46 10.52
CA GLY A 73 5.32 7.42 9.86
C GLY A 73 4.54 6.55 8.86
N ALA A 74 3.41 7.02 8.34
CA ALA A 74 2.61 6.34 7.32
C ALA A 74 3.19 6.51 5.89
N VAL A 75 4.08 7.50 5.71
CA VAL A 75 4.76 7.76 4.45
C VAL A 75 6.25 7.95 4.67
N ALA A 76 7.04 7.66 3.64
CA ALA A 76 8.47 7.92 3.61
C ALA A 76 8.75 9.12 2.70
N THR A 77 9.57 10.06 3.18
CA THR A 77 10.01 11.26 2.47
C THR A 77 11.39 11.12 1.84
N ARG A 78 12.17 10.16 2.31
CA ARG A 78 13.53 9.87 1.84
C ARG A 78 13.71 8.38 1.53
N PRO A 79 14.64 8.00 0.63
CA PRO A 79 14.87 6.59 0.29
C PRO A 79 15.21 5.69 1.48
N GLU A 80 15.94 6.23 2.46
CA GLU A 80 16.38 5.58 3.68
C GLU A 80 15.31 5.55 4.79
N GLU A 81 14.21 6.28 4.62
CA GLU A 81 13.12 6.32 5.57
C GLU A 81 12.16 5.15 5.32
N ASP A 82 11.93 4.33 6.34
CA ASP A 82 10.91 3.28 6.29
C ASP A 82 9.54 3.79 6.76
N VAL A 83 8.50 3.19 6.19
CA VAL A 83 7.12 3.38 6.64
C VAL A 83 6.94 2.52 7.89
N ARG A 84 6.74 3.17 9.03
CA ARG A 84 6.63 2.53 10.35
C ARG A 84 5.20 2.16 10.70
N ASP A 85 4.22 2.88 10.15
CA ASP A 85 2.79 2.62 10.37
C ASP A 85 2.13 2.20 9.05
N LEU A 86 2.09 0.88 8.83
CA LEU A 86 1.45 0.29 7.66
C LEU A 86 -0.08 0.44 7.68
N ALA A 87 -0.70 0.42 8.86
CA ALA A 87 -2.14 0.59 9.01
C ALA A 87 -2.56 2.01 8.59
N ALA A 88 -1.84 3.04 9.06
CA ALA A 88 -2.05 4.41 8.61
C ALA A 88 -1.68 4.61 7.13
N ALA A 89 -0.78 3.81 6.55
CA ALA A 89 -0.56 3.83 5.11
C ALA A 89 -1.84 3.41 4.34
N ALA A 90 -2.63 2.46 4.83
CA ALA A 90 -3.94 2.14 4.24
C ALA A 90 -4.90 3.34 4.29
N VAL A 91 -4.94 4.06 5.41
CA VAL A 91 -5.73 5.30 5.56
C VAL A 91 -5.36 6.35 4.50
N TRP A 92 -4.07 6.52 4.22
CA TRP A 92 -3.63 7.41 3.15
C TRP A 92 -4.22 7.04 1.78
N GLY A 93 -4.38 5.75 1.48
CA GLY A 93 -5.05 5.29 0.27
C GLY A 93 -6.53 5.62 0.25
N LEU A 94 -7.24 5.32 1.34
CA LEU A 94 -8.66 5.63 1.52
C LEU A 94 -8.94 7.12 1.29
N ILE A 95 -8.17 7.97 1.97
CA ILE A 95 -8.40 9.42 1.98
C ILE A 95 -8.01 10.08 0.66
N ARG A 96 -7.01 9.58 -0.08
CA ARG A 96 -6.74 10.08 -1.44
C ARG A 96 -7.95 9.95 -2.35
N THR A 97 -8.66 8.83 -2.28
CA THR A 97 -9.91 8.67 -3.02
C THR A 97 -11.00 9.60 -2.46
N ALA A 98 -11.12 9.71 -1.14
CA ALA A 98 -12.08 10.61 -0.50
C ALA A 98 -11.87 12.09 -0.92
N GLN A 99 -10.62 12.53 -1.09
CA GLN A 99 -10.25 13.85 -1.58
C GLN A 99 -10.70 14.09 -3.03
N ASN A 100 -10.63 13.05 -3.88
CA ASN A 100 -11.12 13.15 -5.26
C ASN A 100 -12.66 13.25 -5.32
N GLU A 101 -13.36 12.64 -4.36
CA GLU A 101 -14.82 12.71 -4.24
C GLU A 101 -15.30 13.98 -3.51
N ASN A 102 -14.50 14.51 -2.58
CA ASN A 102 -14.83 15.67 -1.74
C ASN A 102 -13.65 16.67 -1.73
N PRO A 103 -13.47 17.45 -2.82
CA PRO A 103 -12.36 18.40 -2.92
C PRO A 103 -12.34 19.42 -1.78
N ASP A 104 -11.13 19.79 -1.35
CA ASP A 104 -10.83 20.85 -0.38
C ASP A 104 -11.41 20.70 1.05
N ARG A 105 -12.06 19.56 1.33
CA ARG A 105 -12.61 19.22 2.65
C ARG A 105 -11.65 18.43 3.54
N LEU A 106 -10.82 17.58 2.94
CA LEU A 106 -10.00 16.59 3.62
C LEU A 106 -8.50 16.84 3.37
N LEU A 107 -7.70 16.89 4.42
CA LEU A 107 -6.25 17.05 4.36
C LEU A 107 -5.56 15.84 4.99
N LEU A 108 -4.46 15.38 4.38
CA LEU A 108 -3.58 14.37 4.95
C LEU A 108 -2.28 15.02 5.41
N ILE A 109 -1.90 14.83 6.67
CA ILE A 109 -0.61 15.26 7.19
C ILE A 109 0.05 14.08 7.89
N ASP A 110 1.27 13.74 7.51
CA ASP A 110 2.09 12.76 8.23
C ASP A 110 3.21 13.46 8.99
N THR A 111 3.41 13.14 10.26
CA THR A 111 4.45 13.74 11.12
C THR A 111 5.54 12.72 11.48
N ASP A 112 6.72 13.19 11.86
CA ASP A 112 7.74 12.39 12.54
C ASP A 112 7.62 12.41 14.07
N GLY A 113 6.66 13.18 14.60
CA GLY A 113 6.42 13.30 16.04
C GLY A 113 7.35 14.28 16.76
N THR A 114 8.26 14.96 16.05
CA THR A 114 9.15 15.94 16.67
C THR A 114 8.40 17.20 17.08
N ASP A 115 8.84 17.87 18.16
CA ASP A 115 8.29 19.16 18.61
C ASP A 115 8.28 20.21 17.48
N ALA A 116 9.31 20.18 16.62
CA ALA A 116 9.41 21.06 15.47
C ALA A 116 8.29 20.80 14.45
N SER A 117 7.98 19.53 14.15
CA SER A 117 6.87 19.16 13.27
C SER A 117 5.52 19.49 13.88
N TRP A 118 5.34 19.30 15.19
CA TRP A 118 4.13 19.73 15.89
C TRP A 118 3.93 21.25 15.84
N HIS A 119 4.99 22.04 16.05
CA HIS A 119 4.93 23.49 15.91
C HIS A 119 4.59 23.94 14.48
N ALA A 120 5.07 23.21 13.48
CA ALA A 120 4.82 23.50 12.07
C ALA A 120 3.39 23.13 11.61
N LEU A 121 2.63 22.33 12.37
CA LEU A 121 1.32 21.80 11.95
C LEU A 121 0.32 22.90 11.56
N ARG A 122 0.21 23.97 12.36
CA ARG A 122 -0.71 25.08 12.04
C ARG A 122 -0.34 25.77 10.72
N SER A 123 0.94 26.04 10.51
CA SER A 123 1.44 26.64 9.27
C SER A 123 1.25 25.70 8.07
N ALA A 124 1.38 24.38 8.28
CA ALA A 124 1.16 23.35 7.28
C ALA A 124 -0.29 23.36 6.75
N VAL A 125 -1.28 23.42 7.65
CA VAL A 125 -2.70 23.51 7.27
C VAL A 125 -3.01 24.81 6.49
N GLY A 126 -2.27 25.89 6.77
CA GLY A 126 -2.40 27.16 6.07
C GLY A 126 -1.81 27.19 4.64
N THR A 127 -1.10 26.15 4.18
CA THR A 127 -0.48 26.19 2.85
C THR A 127 -1.43 25.96 1.68
N GLY A 128 -2.63 25.43 1.95
CA GLY A 128 -3.59 25.04 0.91
C GLY A 128 -3.20 23.76 0.15
N GLU A 129 -2.28 22.96 0.68
CA GLU A 129 -1.92 21.66 0.09
C GLU A 129 -2.73 20.56 0.77
N ASN A 130 -3.32 19.66 -0.02
CA ASN A 130 -4.18 18.59 0.50
C ASN A 130 -3.41 17.42 1.11
N GLN A 131 -2.10 17.33 0.87
CA GLN A 131 -1.25 16.24 1.34
C GLN A 131 0.14 16.76 1.71
N LEU A 132 0.56 16.51 2.94
CA LEU A 132 1.85 16.97 3.49
C LEU A 132 2.52 15.87 4.33
N ALA A 133 3.85 15.92 4.36
CA ALA A 133 4.65 15.24 5.37
C ALA A 133 5.54 16.26 6.09
N LEU A 134 5.52 16.24 7.42
CA LEU A 134 6.32 17.08 8.30
C LEU A 134 7.50 16.27 8.82
N ARG A 135 8.72 16.76 8.54
CA ARG A 135 9.97 16.17 8.99
C ARG A 135 10.88 17.25 9.55
N ASP A 136 11.24 17.15 10.82
CA ASP A 136 12.03 18.14 11.55
C ASP A 136 11.46 19.58 11.37
N GLY A 137 10.13 19.74 11.41
CA GLY A 137 9.45 21.01 11.16
C GLY A 137 9.40 21.49 9.71
N ALA A 138 9.98 20.73 8.76
CA ALA A 138 9.91 21.05 7.34
C ALA A 138 8.73 20.35 6.66
N ALA A 139 7.98 21.10 5.84
CA ALA A 139 6.87 20.56 5.06
C ALA A 139 7.32 20.02 3.69
N HIS A 140 6.84 18.82 3.36
CA HIS A 140 7.07 18.12 2.11
C HIS A 140 5.75 17.80 1.42
N THR A 141 5.66 18.03 0.10
CA THR A 141 4.46 17.76 -0.70
C THR A 141 4.70 16.64 -1.71
N PRO A 142 3.75 15.72 -1.93
CA PRO A 142 3.88 14.66 -2.92
C PRO A 142 3.81 15.17 -4.35
N ARG A 143 4.75 14.71 -5.18
CA ARG A 143 4.78 14.95 -6.61
C ARG A 143 5.10 13.65 -7.33
N LEU A 144 4.28 13.32 -8.32
CA LEU A 144 4.59 12.25 -9.26
C LEU A 144 5.68 12.77 -10.19
N VAL A 145 6.80 12.04 -10.28
CA VAL A 145 7.86 12.37 -11.21
C VAL A 145 8.01 11.25 -12.21
N ARG A 146 8.40 11.60 -13.44
CA ARG A 146 8.86 10.57 -14.37
C ARG A 146 10.09 9.92 -13.75
N PRO A 147 10.15 8.57 -13.66
CA PRO A 147 11.36 7.90 -13.25
C PRO A 147 12.46 8.35 -14.21
N ALA A 148 13.63 8.72 -13.70
CA ALA A 148 14.75 8.93 -14.59
C ALA A 148 14.97 7.61 -15.33
N HIS A 149 14.62 7.57 -16.62
CA HIS A 149 15.23 6.60 -17.51
C HIS A 149 16.69 7.02 -17.53
N GLU A 150 17.55 6.28 -16.84
CA GLU A 150 18.97 6.29 -17.18
C GLU A 150 19.02 5.91 -18.66
N SER A 151 19.16 6.95 -19.47
CA SER A 151 19.11 6.87 -20.92
C SER A 151 20.51 6.47 -21.32
N GLY A 152 20.71 5.16 -21.46
CA GLY A 152 21.98 4.54 -21.80
C GLY A 152 22.39 3.54 -20.72
N GLU A 153 22.34 2.25 -21.06
CA GLU A 153 23.21 1.12 -20.65
C GLU A 153 23.93 1.11 -19.28
N THR A 154 23.49 1.83 -18.27
CA THR A 154 24.00 1.72 -16.90
C THR A 154 22.91 1.12 -16.02
N PRO A 155 23.00 -0.19 -15.68
CA PRO A 155 22.11 -0.79 -14.70
C PRO A 155 22.23 -0.08 -13.33
N ALA A 156 21.10 0.03 -12.61
CA ALA A 156 21.03 0.68 -11.31
C ALA A 156 21.98 -0.04 -10.33
N LEU A 157 22.88 0.68 -9.68
CA LEU A 157 23.81 0.08 -8.72
C LEU A 157 23.04 -0.53 -7.55
N ASN A 158 23.31 -1.81 -7.26
CA ASN A 158 22.93 -2.46 -6.01
C ASN A 158 23.66 -1.78 -4.83
N PRO A 159 23.20 -1.97 -3.58
CA PRO A 159 23.86 -1.42 -2.39
C PRO A 159 25.34 -1.84 -2.22
N ASP A 160 25.75 -2.92 -2.91
CA ASP A 160 27.12 -3.45 -2.94
C ASP A 160 27.98 -2.89 -4.09
N GLY A 161 27.46 -1.98 -4.90
CA GLY A 161 28.16 -1.38 -6.04
C GLY A 161 28.16 -2.20 -7.32
N THR A 162 27.39 -3.30 -7.40
CA THR A 162 27.20 -4.07 -8.63
C THR A 162 26.14 -3.46 -9.53
N VAL A 163 26.31 -3.56 -10.84
CA VAL A 163 25.35 -3.08 -11.85
C VAL A 163 24.10 -3.98 -11.78
N GLY A 164 22.96 -3.44 -11.37
CA GLY A 164 21.72 -4.17 -11.12
C GLY A 164 21.08 -4.72 -12.39
N GLU A 165 21.53 -5.90 -12.81
CA GLU A 165 20.76 -6.79 -13.66
C GLU A 165 19.43 -7.12 -12.96
N THR A 166 18.36 -7.31 -13.75
CA THR A 166 17.12 -7.85 -13.18
C THR A 166 17.46 -9.26 -12.68
N PRO A 167 17.24 -9.60 -11.39
CA PRO A 167 17.61 -10.92 -10.88
C PRO A 167 17.02 -12.00 -11.78
N ALA A 168 17.87 -12.85 -12.34
CA ALA A 168 17.40 -13.98 -13.14
C ALA A 168 16.61 -14.92 -12.23
N LEU A 169 15.47 -15.42 -12.73
CA LEU A 169 14.77 -16.48 -12.02
C LEU A 169 15.59 -17.76 -12.13
N ASP A 170 15.77 -18.43 -11.00
CA ASP A 170 16.38 -19.75 -10.96
C ASP A 170 15.42 -20.75 -11.64
N PRO A 171 15.82 -21.39 -12.76
CA PRO A 171 14.96 -22.36 -13.42
C PRO A 171 14.69 -23.58 -12.55
N ASP A 172 15.57 -23.94 -11.62
CA ASP A 172 15.41 -25.09 -10.71
C ASP A 172 14.62 -24.72 -9.45
N GLY A 173 14.39 -23.42 -9.20
CA GLY A 173 13.58 -22.92 -8.09
C GLY A 173 12.09 -22.81 -8.41
N THR A 174 11.26 -22.90 -7.37
CA THR A 174 9.82 -22.74 -7.47
C THR A 174 9.41 -21.26 -7.43
N VAL A 175 8.56 -20.85 -8.38
CA VAL A 175 7.92 -19.53 -8.42
C VAL A 175 6.48 -19.66 -7.96
N LEU A 176 6.15 -19.02 -6.83
CA LEU A 176 4.78 -18.88 -6.34
C LEU A 176 4.09 -17.70 -7.04
N VAL A 177 2.94 -17.96 -7.66
CA VAL A 177 2.04 -16.92 -8.16
C VAL A 177 0.69 -17.05 -7.47
N THR A 178 0.30 -16.02 -6.70
CA THR A 178 -1.02 -15.99 -6.04
C THR A 178 -2.02 -15.19 -6.86
N GLY A 179 -3.28 -15.62 -6.91
CA GLY A 179 -4.24 -15.10 -7.88
C GLY A 179 -3.92 -15.53 -9.32
N ALA A 180 -3.17 -16.64 -9.46
CA ALA A 180 -2.62 -17.11 -10.72
C ALA A 180 -3.67 -17.44 -11.78
N THR A 181 -4.87 -17.85 -11.37
CA THR A 181 -5.98 -18.19 -12.26
C THR A 181 -6.84 -16.98 -12.65
N GLY A 182 -6.51 -15.79 -12.14
CA GLY A 182 -7.13 -14.54 -12.56
C GLY A 182 -6.45 -13.95 -13.80
N THR A 183 -7.08 -12.97 -14.45
CA THR A 183 -6.61 -12.38 -15.71
C THR A 183 -5.12 -12.00 -15.71
N LEU A 184 -4.67 -11.27 -14.68
CA LEU A 184 -3.27 -10.85 -14.58
C LEU A 184 -2.32 -12.01 -14.29
N GLY A 185 -2.72 -12.91 -13.39
CA GLY A 185 -1.94 -14.09 -13.01
C GLY A 185 -1.66 -14.98 -14.22
N THR A 186 -2.67 -15.26 -15.04
CA THR A 186 -2.55 -16.12 -16.22
C THR A 186 -1.64 -15.52 -17.28
N HIS A 187 -1.65 -14.19 -17.46
CA HIS A 187 -0.70 -13.53 -18.36
C HIS A 187 0.73 -13.51 -17.81
N LEU A 188 0.87 -13.27 -16.49
CA LEU A 188 2.15 -13.27 -15.81
C LEU A 188 2.82 -14.64 -15.88
N THR A 189 2.11 -15.73 -15.57
CA THR A 189 2.69 -17.09 -15.57
C THR A 189 3.22 -17.46 -16.96
N ARG A 190 2.46 -17.19 -18.02
CA ARG A 190 2.95 -17.37 -19.42
C ARG A 190 4.21 -16.57 -19.70
N HIS A 191 4.27 -15.33 -19.22
CA HIS A 191 5.44 -14.47 -19.41
C HIS A 191 6.66 -15.01 -18.66
N LEU A 192 6.48 -15.46 -17.42
CA LEU A 192 7.54 -16.03 -16.59
C LEU A 192 8.15 -17.27 -17.25
N VAL A 193 7.34 -18.18 -17.80
CA VAL A 193 7.85 -19.38 -18.48
C VAL A 193 8.55 -19.05 -19.80
N ARG A 194 7.92 -18.20 -20.64
CA ARG A 194 8.40 -17.90 -21.99
C ARG A 194 9.61 -16.97 -22.02
N VAL A 195 9.65 -15.97 -21.15
CA VAL A 195 10.64 -14.89 -21.19
C VAL A 195 11.67 -15.02 -20.08
N HIS A 196 11.25 -15.47 -18.90
CA HIS A 196 12.15 -15.59 -17.74
C HIS A 196 12.59 -17.02 -17.43
N GLY A 197 12.17 -18.00 -18.23
CA GLY A 197 12.66 -19.37 -18.12
C GLY A 197 12.20 -20.13 -16.87
N ALA A 198 11.18 -19.67 -16.14
CA ALA A 198 10.65 -20.38 -14.99
C ALA A 198 10.20 -21.80 -15.36
N ARG A 199 10.56 -22.81 -14.56
CA ARG A 199 10.17 -24.21 -14.80
C ARG A 199 9.32 -24.79 -13.70
N HIS A 200 9.51 -24.44 -12.43
CA HIS A 200 8.66 -24.91 -11.34
C HIS A 200 7.69 -23.80 -10.93
N LEU A 201 6.39 -24.03 -11.14
CA LEU A 201 5.34 -23.06 -10.85
C LEU A 201 4.38 -23.60 -9.79
N LEU A 202 4.17 -22.82 -8.73
CA LEU A 202 3.10 -23.03 -7.77
C LEU A 202 2.04 -21.94 -7.95
N LEU A 203 0.88 -22.32 -8.48
CA LEU A 203 -0.21 -21.42 -8.84
C LEU A 203 -1.32 -21.51 -7.79
N ALA A 204 -1.40 -20.51 -6.92
CA ALA A 204 -2.35 -20.48 -5.81
C ALA A 204 -3.53 -19.54 -6.09
N SER A 205 -4.75 -20.03 -5.86
CA SER A 205 -5.96 -19.20 -5.81
C SER A 205 -7.05 -19.92 -5.01
N ARG A 206 -8.08 -19.20 -4.54
CA ARG A 206 -9.19 -19.83 -3.78
C ARG A 206 -9.89 -20.95 -4.57
N SER A 207 -10.08 -20.75 -5.86
CA SER A 207 -10.71 -21.74 -6.74
C SER A 207 -9.74 -22.85 -7.16
N GLY A 208 -8.43 -22.62 -7.14
CA GLY A 208 -7.40 -23.60 -7.44
C GLY A 208 -7.64 -24.32 -8.77
N PRO A 209 -7.54 -25.67 -8.80
CA PRO A 209 -7.84 -26.47 -10.00
C PRO A 209 -9.25 -26.30 -10.56
N ASN A 210 -10.21 -25.84 -9.74
CA ASN A 210 -11.60 -25.63 -10.14
C ASN A 210 -11.84 -24.25 -10.76
N ALA A 211 -10.81 -23.41 -10.89
CA ALA A 211 -10.95 -22.12 -11.54
C ALA A 211 -11.24 -22.29 -13.05
N PRO A 212 -12.11 -21.45 -13.64
CA PRO A 212 -12.30 -21.45 -15.10
C PRO A 212 -10.97 -21.25 -15.83
N GLY A 213 -10.65 -22.14 -16.77
CA GLY A 213 -9.41 -22.06 -17.55
C GLY A 213 -8.17 -22.67 -16.88
N ALA A 214 -8.27 -23.24 -15.68
CA ALA A 214 -7.12 -23.79 -14.95
C ALA A 214 -6.50 -25.01 -15.66
N THR A 215 -7.33 -25.93 -16.15
CA THR A 215 -6.88 -27.13 -16.86
C THR A 215 -6.16 -26.76 -18.17
N GLU A 216 -6.70 -25.80 -18.91
CA GLU A 216 -6.11 -25.30 -20.15
C GLU A 216 -4.79 -24.58 -19.88
N LEU A 217 -4.73 -23.77 -18.81
CA LEU A 217 -3.50 -23.09 -18.39
C LEU A 217 -2.43 -24.10 -17.99
N HIS A 218 -2.79 -25.14 -17.23
CA HIS A 218 -1.86 -26.20 -16.83
C HIS A 218 -1.24 -26.88 -18.05
N ALA A 219 -2.08 -27.38 -18.96
CA ALA A 219 -1.64 -28.06 -20.17
C ALA A 219 -0.78 -27.15 -21.07
N GLU A 220 -1.13 -25.86 -21.20
CA GLU A 220 -0.32 -24.90 -21.96
C GLU A 220 1.07 -24.73 -21.37
N LEU A 221 1.18 -24.58 -20.05
CA LEU A 221 2.45 -24.35 -19.37
C LEU A 221 3.31 -25.62 -19.34
N GLU A 222 2.72 -26.81 -19.19
CA GLU A 222 3.44 -28.09 -19.33
C GLU A 222 3.97 -28.30 -20.75
N ALA A 223 3.18 -27.97 -21.77
CA ALA A 223 3.65 -28.01 -23.16
C ALA A 223 4.82 -27.05 -23.43
N LEU A 224 4.96 -25.99 -22.62
CA LEU A 224 6.10 -25.06 -22.65
C LEU A 224 7.29 -25.55 -21.78
N GLY A 225 7.19 -26.74 -21.17
CA GLY A 225 8.25 -27.37 -20.38
C GLY A 225 8.29 -26.95 -18.91
N ALA A 226 7.20 -26.41 -18.36
CA ALA A 226 7.10 -26.11 -16.94
C ALA A 226 6.37 -27.22 -16.16
N HIS A 227 6.83 -27.51 -14.96
CA HIS A 227 6.14 -28.29 -13.95
C HIS A 227 5.20 -27.37 -13.17
N VAL A 228 3.90 -27.64 -13.24
CA VAL A 228 2.87 -26.75 -12.67
C VAL A 228 2.08 -27.47 -11.59
N THR A 229 2.02 -26.87 -10.41
CA THR A 229 1.09 -27.27 -9.35
C THR A 229 0.05 -26.18 -9.18
N ILE A 230 -1.23 -26.51 -9.37
CA ILE A 230 -2.34 -25.58 -9.11
C ILE A 230 -2.99 -25.98 -7.78
N THR A 231 -3.02 -25.06 -6.83
CA THR A 231 -3.51 -25.34 -5.47
C THR A 231 -4.64 -24.39 -5.08
N ALA A 232 -5.69 -24.97 -4.50
CA ALA A 232 -6.73 -24.20 -3.85
C ALA A 232 -6.20 -23.65 -2.52
N CYS A 233 -6.03 -22.34 -2.44
CA CYS A 233 -5.49 -21.67 -1.26
C CYS A 233 -6.06 -20.25 -1.15
N ASP A 234 -6.58 -19.91 0.03
CA ASP A 234 -6.84 -18.54 0.40
C ASP A 234 -5.58 -17.96 1.04
N THR A 235 -4.88 -17.07 0.33
CA THR A 235 -3.60 -16.50 0.81
C THR A 235 -3.77 -15.57 2.00
N ALA A 236 -5.00 -15.15 2.30
CA ALA A 236 -5.32 -14.42 3.51
C ALA A 236 -5.63 -15.34 4.71
N ASP A 237 -5.57 -16.67 4.53
CA ASP A 237 -5.51 -17.63 5.62
C ASP A 237 -4.04 -18.02 5.81
N ARG A 238 -3.48 -17.64 6.97
CA ARG A 238 -2.07 -17.83 7.27
C ARG A 238 -1.68 -19.31 7.31
N ASP A 239 -2.51 -20.14 7.92
CA ASP A 239 -2.20 -21.55 8.12
C ASP A 239 -2.37 -22.33 6.82
N ALA A 240 -3.38 -22.00 6.02
CA ALA A 240 -3.54 -22.57 4.68
C ALA A 240 -2.36 -22.19 3.78
N LEU A 241 -1.87 -20.94 3.85
CA LEU A 241 -0.70 -20.52 3.09
C LEU A 241 0.57 -21.22 3.57
N ALA A 242 0.78 -21.36 4.89
CA ALA A 242 1.92 -22.09 5.44
C ALA A 242 1.96 -23.54 4.94
N GLN A 243 0.83 -24.25 4.96
CA GLN A 243 0.75 -25.62 4.44
C GLN A 243 1.11 -25.71 2.95
N VAL A 244 0.73 -24.71 2.16
CA VAL A 244 1.09 -24.65 0.72
C VAL A 244 2.58 -24.40 0.52
N LEU A 245 3.19 -23.59 1.37
CA LEU A 245 4.63 -23.31 1.33
C LEU A 245 5.46 -24.51 1.80
N ASP A 246 5.02 -25.19 2.87
CA ASP A 246 5.68 -26.38 3.43
C ASP A 246 5.61 -27.60 2.49
N ALA A 247 4.66 -27.61 1.54
CA ALA A 247 4.54 -28.66 0.54
C ALA A 247 5.51 -28.50 -0.65
N ILE A 248 6.29 -27.40 -0.71
CA ILE A 248 7.28 -27.18 -1.76
C ILE A 248 8.48 -28.12 -1.54
N PRO A 249 8.87 -28.94 -2.53
CA PRO A 249 10.00 -29.86 -2.37
C PRO A 249 11.33 -29.14 -2.13
N ASP A 250 12.16 -29.69 -1.25
CA ASP A 250 13.50 -29.16 -0.94
C ASP A 250 14.42 -29.18 -2.17
N GLU A 251 14.18 -30.10 -3.12
CA GLU A 251 14.93 -30.17 -4.39
C GLU A 251 14.66 -28.97 -5.30
N HIS A 252 13.49 -28.33 -5.15
CA HIS A 252 13.04 -27.19 -5.94
C HIS A 252 12.51 -26.07 -5.03
N PRO A 253 13.39 -25.44 -4.21
CA PRO A 253 12.96 -24.54 -3.15
C PRO A 253 12.27 -23.30 -3.70
N LEU A 254 11.45 -22.64 -2.86
CA LEU A 254 10.83 -21.37 -3.22
C LEU A 254 11.90 -20.28 -3.42
N THR A 255 11.97 -19.72 -4.63
CA THR A 255 12.92 -18.65 -4.99
C THR A 255 12.25 -17.35 -5.40
N ALA A 256 10.96 -17.37 -5.75
CA ALA A 256 10.25 -16.13 -6.11
C ALA A 256 8.77 -16.16 -5.74
N VAL A 257 8.24 -14.98 -5.38
CA VAL A 257 6.83 -14.75 -5.04
C VAL A 257 6.28 -13.61 -5.88
N PHE A 258 5.17 -13.87 -6.57
CA PHE A 258 4.38 -12.87 -7.29
C PHE A 258 2.94 -12.85 -6.77
N HIS A 259 2.57 -11.75 -6.12
CA HIS A 259 1.25 -11.58 -5.57
C HIS A 259 0.37 -10.75 -6.51
N THR A 260 -0.50 -11.43 -7.27
CA THR A 260 -1.50 -10.78 -8.14
C THR A 260 -2.93 -10.89 -7.61
N ALA A 261 -3.13 -11.48 -6.43
CA ALA A 261 -4.46 -11.62 -5.86
C ALA A 261 -5.04 -10.24 -5.50
N GLY A 262 -6.35 -10.15 -5.65
CA GLY A 262 -7.10 -8.92 -5.43
C GLY A 262 -8.52 -9.07 -5.96
N VAL A 263 -9.44 -8.35 -5.35
CA VAL A 263 -10.82 -8.21 -5.80
C VAL A 263 -11.16 -6.73 -5.88
N LEU A 264 -12.15 -6.41 -6.70
CA LEU A 264 -12.71 -5.07 -6.82
C LEU A 264 -14.13 -5.09 -6.29
N ASP A 265 -14.52 -4.03 -5.59
CA ASP A 265 -15.89 -3.78 -5.18
C ASP A 265 -16.08 -2.26 -5.09
N ASP A 266 -16.30 -1.66 -6.26
CA ASP A 266 -16.29 -0.20 -6.43
C ASP A 266 -17.59 0.42 -5.88
N THR A 267 -17.44 1.48 -5.09
CA THR A 267 -18.52 2.29 -4.54
C THR A 267 -18.00 3.62 -4.02
N THR A 268 -18.86 4.65 -4.02
CA THR A 268 -18.53 5.94 -3.43
C THR A 268 -18.18 5.80 -1.96
N LEU A 269 -17.36 6.70 -1.45
CA LEU A 269 -16.97 6.74 -0.05
C LEU A 269 -18.19 6.73 0.89
N THR A 270 -19.25 7.46 0.53
CA THR A 270 -20.49 7.57 1.31
C THR A 270 -21.33 6.29 1.34
N SER A 271 -21.14 5.37 0.40
CA SER A 271 -21.85 4.09 0.33
C SER A 271 -20.96 2.89 0.68
N LEU A 272 -19.69 3.13 1.00
CA LEU A 272 -18.76 2.09 1.40
C LEU A 272 -19.08 1.63 2.82
N THR A 273 -19.41 0.35 2.98
CA THR A 273 -19.68 -0.28 4.28
C THR A 273 -18.53 -1.21 4.68
N PRO A 274 -18.41 -1.61 5.96
CA PRO A 274 -17.41 -2.59 6.40
C PRO A 274 -17.46 -3.89 5.59
N GLU A 275 -18.66 -4.35 5.22
CA GLU A 275 -18.88 -5.57 4.43
C GLU A 275 -18.35 -5.46 2.99
N ARG A 276 -18.14 -4.24 2.48
CA ARG A 276 -17.52 -3.97 1.17
C ARG A 276 -16.06 -3.51 1.28
N LEU A 277 -15.64 -3.08 2.47
CA LEU A 277 -14.27 -2.68 2.77
C LEU A 277 -13.37 -3.89 3.00
N HIS A 278 -13.69 -4.73 3.99
CA HIS A 278 -12.81 -5.81 4.42
C HIS A 278 -12.57 -6.88 3.36
N PRO A 279 -13.56 -7.30 2.56
CA PRO A 279 -13.30 -8.29 1.50
C PRO A 279 -12.34 -7.80 0.40
N VAL A 280 -12.19 -6.48 0.21
CA VAL A 280 -11.23 -5.89 -0.73
C VAL A 280 -9.84 -5.74 -0.12
N LEU A 281 -9.76 -5.41 1.18
CA LEU A 281 -8.49 -5.34 1.90
C LEU A 281 -7.84 -6.73 2.01
N ARG A 282 -8.59 -7.72 2.50
CA ARG A 282 -8.12 -9.06 2.87
C ARG A 282 -7.18 -9.74 1.86
N PRO A 283 -7.54 -9.90 0.57
CA PRO A 283 -6.68 -10.61 -0.38
C PRO A 283 -5.42 -9.85 -0.80
N LYS A 284 -5.22 -8.60 -0.35
CA LYS A 284 -4.03 -7.78 -0.63
C LYS A 284 -3.25 -7.43 0.63
N VAL A 285 -3.93 -7.07 1.71
CA VAL A 285 -3.35 -6.63 2.97
C VAL A 285 -2.85 -7.83 3.75
N ASP A 286 -3.77 -8.71 4.15
CA ASP A 286 -3.46 -9.90 4.94
C ASP A 286 -2.54 -10.84 4.16
N ALA A 287 -2.85 -11.07 2.89
CA ALA A 287 -2.04 -11.92 2.03
C ALA A 287 -0.61 -11.39 1.85
N ALA A 288 -0.41 -10.07 1.67
CA ALA A 288 0.94 -9.52 1.57
C ALA A 288 1.72 -9.70 2.88
N TRP A 289 1.06 -9.50 4.03
CA TRP A 289 1.68 -9.69 5.33
C TRP A 289 2.03 -11.16 5.61
N HIS A 290 1.13 -12.10 5.32
CA HIS A 290 1.39 -13.53 5.47
C HIS A 290 2.52 -13.99 4.54
N LEU A 291 2.49 -13.59 3.26
CA LEU A 291 3.57 -13.89 2.33
C LEU A 291 4.91 -13.33 2.82
N HIS A 292 4.92 -12.10 3.33
CA HIS A 292 6.12 -11.51 3.90
C HIS A 292 6.65 -12.34 5.06
N THR A 293 5.82 -12.57 6.10
CA THR A 293 6.23 -13.24 7.34
C THR A 293 6.61 -14.71 7.14
N LEU A 294 5.88 -15.45 6.32
CA LEU A 294 6.12 -16.88 6.06
C LEU A 294 7.29 -17.14 5.10
N THR A 295 7.85 -16.09 4.47
CA THR A 295 8.97 -16.24 3.53
C THR A 295 10.22 -15.49 3.96
N GLN A 296 10.26 -14.86 5.15
CA GLN A 296 11.41 -14.06 5.61
C GLN A 296 12.72 -14.86 5.67
N ASP A 297 12.65 -16.15 5.95
CA ASP A 297 13.77 -17.08 6.05
C ASP A 297 14.19 -17.68 4.70
N LYS A 298 13.41 -17.43 3.64
CA LYS A 298 13.63 -17.97 2.29
C LYS A 298 14.58 -17.06 1.51
N ASN A 299 15.45 -17.68 0.71
CA ASN A 299 16.39 -16.96 -0.16
C ASN A 299 15.71 -16.53 -1.47
N LEU A 300 14.75 -15.61 -1.37
CA LEU A 300 13.99 -15.14 -2.54
C LEU A 300 14.82 -14.18 -3.40
N THR A 301 14.84 -14.42 -4.71
CA THR A 301 15.40 -13.49 -5.72
C THR A 301 14.37 -12.43 -6.14
N ALA A 302 13.07 -12.70 -5.95
CA ALA A 302 12.00 -11.78 -6.26
C ALA A 302 10.82 -11.89 -5.29
N PHE A 303 10.35 -10.76 -4.78
CA PHE A 303 9.12 -10.62 -4.01
C PHE A 303 8.32 -9.44 -4.58
N VAL A 304 7.35 -9.75 -5.43
CA VAL A 304 6.64 -8.76 -6.26
C VAL A 304 5.18 -8.70 -5.86
N LEU A 305 4.75 -7.53 -5.37
CA LEU A 305 3.35 -7.26 -5.04
C LEU A 305 2.71 -6.39 -6.11
N TYR A 306 1.63 -6.87 -6.73
CA TYR A 306 0.86 -6.08 -7.68
C TYR A 306 0.03 -5.05 -6.92
N SER A 307 0.40 -3.79 -7.11
CA SER A 307 -0.33 -2.63 -6.60
C SER A 307 -1.12 -1.95 -7.74
N SER A 308 -1.70 -0.79 -7.46
CA SER A 308 -2.50 -0.01 -8.40
C SER A 308 -2.22 1.48 -8.24
N ILE A 309 -2.36 2.22 -9.35
CA ILE A 309 -2.33 3.69 -9.34
C ILE A 309 -3.41 4.29 -8.43
N ALA A 310 -4.50 3.56 -8.17
CA ALA A 310 -5.50 3.94 -7.18
C ALA A 310 -4.87 4.12 -5.78
N GLY A 311 -3.89 3.30 -5.40
CA GLY A 311 -3.12 3.46 -4.15
C GLY A 311 -2.07 4.58 -4.17
N THR A 312 -1.90 5.26 -5.30
CA THR A 312 -0.95 6.38 -5.46
C THR A 312 -1.69 7.72 -5.54
N LEU A 313 -2.73 7.79 -6.38
CA LEU A 313 -3.46 9.02 -6.69
C LEU A 313 -4.88 9.05 -6.12
N GLY A 314 -5.39 7.91 -5.65
CA GLY A 314 -6.83 7.73 -5.44
C GLY A 314 -7.56 7.54 -6.77
N ASN A 315 -8.76 6.97 -6.71
CA ASN A 315 -9.68 6.92 -7.85
C ASN A 315 -11.12 6.93 -7.30
N PRO A 316 -11.98 7.88 -7.71
CA PRO A 316 -13.38 7.93 -7.24
C PRO A 316 -14.06 6.56 -7.33
N GLY A 317 -14.76 6.18 -6.28
CA GLY A 317 -15.41 4.87 -6.18
C GLY A 317 -14.50 3.73 -5.72
N GLN A 318 -13.21 3.97 -5.45
CA GLN A 318 -12.25 2.90 -5.15
C GLN A 318 -11.48 3.13 -3.84
N ALA A 319 -12.15 3.65 -2.80
CA ALA A 319 -11.47 3.98 -1.54
C ALA A 319 -10.92 2.74 -0.81
N ASN A 320 -11.69 1.65 -0.76
CA ASN A 320 -11.27 0.34 -0.25
C ASN A 320 -10.07 -0.24 -1.03
N TYR A 321 -10.11 -0.19 -2.36
CA TYR A 321 -9.05 -0.69 -3.22
C TYR A 321 -7.79 0.17 -3.13
N ALA A 322 -7.93 1.50 -3.07
CA ALA A 322 -6.82 2.42 -2.86
C ALA A 322 -6.12 2.16 -1.52
N ALA A 323 -6.89 1.94 -0.44
CA ALA A 323 -6.36 1.57 0.87
C ALA A 323 -5.53 0.28 0.80
N ALA A 324 -6.11 -0.79 0.23
CA ALA A 324 -5.45 -2.09 0.08
C ALA A 324 -4.12 -1.99 -0.68
N ASN A 325 -4.11 -1.29 -1.81
CA ASN A 325 -2.92 -1.14 -2.64
C ASN A 325 -1.84 -0.25 -2.00
N THR A 326 -2.24 0.72 -1.18
CA THR A 326 -1.32 1.63 -0.50
C THR A 326 -0.52 0.94 0.59
N LEU A 327 -1.17 0.07 1.38
CA LEU A 327 -0.48 -0.74 2.37
C LEU A 327 0.35 -1.83 1.70
N ALA A 328 -0.24 -2.62 0.80
CA ALA A 328 0.44 -3.77 0.20
C ALA A 328 1.79 -3.39 -0.42
N ARG A 329 1.88 -2.26 -1.14
CA ARG A 329 3.15 -1.80 -1.75
C ARG A 329 4.25 -1.40 -0.75
N ARG A 330 3.94 -1.29 0.53
CA ARG A 330 4.89 -0.97 1.61
C ARG A 330 5.41 -2.21 2.30
N VAL A 331 4.75 -3.35 2.14
CA VAL A 331 5.25 -4.64 2.60
C VAL A 331 6.45 -5.03 1.74
N ARG A 332 7.61 -5.24 2.38
CA ARG A 332 8.87 -5.60 1.70
C ARG A 332 9.20 -7.06 1.98
N GLY A 333 9.50 -7.85 0.95
CA GLY A 333 10.04 -9.21 1.13
C GLY A 333 11.55 -9.21 1.42
N PRO A 334 12.13 -10.37 1.78
CA PRO A 334 13.59 -10.54 1.88
C PRO A 334 14.28 -10.25 0.54
N GLY A 335 15.51 -9.70 0.59
CA GLY A 335 16.34 -9.44 -0.61
C GLY A 335 15.88 -8.30 -1.53
N ALA A 336 15.03 -7.39 -1.04
CA ALA A 336 14.19 -6.45 -1.80
C ALA A 336 14.76 -5.83 -3.10
N TYR A 337 14.44 -6.47 -4.24
CA TYR A 337 14.11 -5.77 -5.48
C TYR A 337 12.61 -5.41 -5.48
N ALA A 338 12.27 -4.21 -5.01
CA ALA A 338 10.90 -3.70 -5.07
C ALA A 338 10.60 -3.13 -6.47
N GLY A 339 10.00 -3.93 -7.34
CA GLY A 339 9.49 -3.50 -8.65
C GLY A 339 7.96 -3.35 -8.63
N LEU A 340 7.44 -2.13 -8.82
CA LEU A 340 6.02 -1.95 -9.14
C LEU A 340 5.78 -2.46 -10.58
N ALA A 341 5.01 -3.54 -10.73
CA ALA A 341 4.58 -3.99 -12.04
C ALA A 341 3.35 -3.17 -12.49
N ARG A 342 3.45 -2.47 -13.63
CA ARG A 342 2.31 -1.82 -14.29
C ARG A 342 1.87 -2.67 -15.47
N THR A 343 0.56 -2.88 -15.64
CA THR A 343 0.01 -3.48 -16.85
C THR A 343 -0.11 -2.41 -17.93
N GLY A 344 0.86 -2.38 -18.84
CA GLY A 344 0.77 -1.76 -20.16
C GLY A 344 1.31 -2.75 -21.18
N ALA A 345 0.70 -2.80 -22.37
CA ALA A 345 1.17 -3.63 -23.46
C ALA A 345 2.59 -3.18 -23.89
N GLY A 346 3.62 -3.85 -23.38
CA GLY A 346 5.02 -3.61 -23.71
C GLY A 346 5.91 -3.47 -22.47
N GLY A 347 6.64 -4.54 -22.13
CA GLY A 347 7.84 -4.53 -21.27
C GLY A 347 7.65 -4.01 -19.84
N VAL A 348 7.68 -4.92 -18.87
CA VAL A 348 7.64 -4.56 -17.44
C VAL A 348 8.98 -3.96 -17.02
N ARG A 349 9.08 -2.62 -16.97
CA ARG A 349 10.00 -1.88 -16.08
C ARG A 349 9.47 -0.46 -15.85
N VAL A 350 8.79 -0.24 -14.71
CA VAL A 350 8.50 1.12 -14.21
C VAL A 350 8.74 1.15 -12.70
N ARG A 351 9.79 1.83 -12.25
CA ARG A 351 9.91 2.26 -10.86
C ARG A 351 9.07 3.51 -10.68
N GLU A 352 7.82 3.42 -10.23
CA GLU A 352 7.03 4.63 -9.94
C GLU A 352 7.58 5.30 -8.68
N CYS A 353 8.38 6.36 -8.84
CA CYS A 353 8.87 7.17 -7.74
C CYS A 353 7.93 8.36 -7.52
N VAL A 354 7.10 8.31 -6.49
CA VAL A 354 6.54 9.53 -5.91
C VAL A 354 7.66 10.19 -5.11
N ARG A 355 8.13 11.37 -5.54
CA ARG A 355 9.13 12.14 -4.79
C ARG A 355 8.42 13.22 -3.99
N LEU A 356 8.67 13.25 -2.69
CA LEU A 356 8.23 14.33 -1.83
C LEU A 356 9.24 15.50 -1.97
N ARG A 357 8.80 16.68 -2.42
CA ARG A 357 9.68 17.87 -2.53
C ARG A 357 9.60 18.68 -1.24
N ARG A 358 10.76 19.03 -0.67
CA ARG A 358 10.87 19.98 0.45
C ARG A 358 10.45 21.37 -0.01
N ARG A 359 9.57 22.04 0.74
CA ARG A 359 9.30 23.47 0.53
C ARG A 359 10.42 24.32 1.15
N GLY A 360 10.81 25.40 0.47
CA GLY A 360 11.95 26.26 0.87
C GLY A 360 11.80 26.91 2.24
N ARG A 361 12.97 27.14 2.89
CA ARG A 361 13.32 27.66 4.25
C ARG A 361 12.37 27.31 5.42
N PRO A 362 12.93 26.90 6.58
CA PRO A 362 12.13 26.58 7.78
C PRO A 362 11.23 27.76 8.18
N PHE A 363 10.03 27.45 8.65
CA PHE A 363 9.12 28.45 9.19
C PHE A 363 9.79 29.16 10.38
N PRO A 364 9.77 30.50 10.45
CA PRO A 364 10.25 31.19 11.64
C PRO A 364 9.38 30.79 12.85
N PRO A 365 9.97 30.67 14.05
CA PRO A 365 9.19 30.39 15.26
C PRO A 365 8.12 31.47 15.42
N GLY A 366 6.86 31.03 15.49
CA GLY A 366 5.73 31.94 15.64
C GLY A 366 5.83 32.68 16.96
N THR A 367 5.79 34.02 16.92
CA THR A 367 5.70 34.86 18.10
C THR A 367 4.43 34.49 18.89
N PRO A 368 4.50 34.26 20.21
CA PRO A 368 3.31 33.93 20.99
C PRO A 368 2.33 35.12 20.94
N ALA A 369 1.12 34.86 20.46
CA ALA A 369 0.01 35.81 20.57
C ALA A 369 -0.40 35.93 22.04
N ARG A 370 -0.50 37.18 22.51
CA ARG A 370 -1.07 37.53 23.81
C ARG A 370 -2.59 37.39 23.80
#